data_AF-A0AAU7T1P8-F1
#
_entry.id   AF-A0AAU7T1P8-F1
#
_cell.length_a   1.000
_cell.length_b   1.000
_cell.length_c   1.000
_cell.angle_alpha   90.00
_cell.angle_beta   90.00
_cell.angle_gamma   90.00
#
_symmetry.space_group_name_H-M   'P 1'
#
loop_
_entity.id
_entity.type
_entity.pdbx_description
1 polymer ?
#
loop_
_entity_poly.entity_id
_entity_poly.type
_entity_poly.pdbx_seq_one_letter_code
_entity_poly.pdbx_strand_id
1 'polypeptide(L)' 'MPIKFVIRFTSILVSLLILAALVNQFLFSSQVTIDVWILSFPIIVGVPIFASIISATDNELNQSH' A
#
# COMPACT_ATOMS: atom_id res chain seq x y z
N MET A 1 14.39 -11.59 1.83
CA MET A 1 12.98 -11.33 2.21
C MET A 1 12.10 -12.42 1.62
N PRO A 2 11.05 -12.87 2.32
CA PRO A 2 10.15 -13.90 1.83
C PRO A 2 9.49 -13.41 0.53
N ILE A 3 9.65 -14.13 -0.59
CA ILE A 3 9.07 -13.71 -1.87
C ILE A 3 7.53 -13.55 -1.77
N LYS A 4 6.91 -14.34 -0.90
CA LYS A 4 5.47 -14.31 -0.57
C LYS A 4 5.05 -12.99 0.09
N PHE A 5 5.92 -12.40 0.90
CA PHE A 5 5.69 -11.09 1.52
C PHE A 5 5.71 -9.99 0.47
N VAL A 6 6.72 -9.99 -0.40
CA VAL A 6 6.89 -8.97 -1.46
C VAL A 6 5.70 -9.00 -2.42
N ILE A 7 5.23 -10.18 -2.82
CA ILE A 7 4.08 -10.31 -3.72
C ILE A 7 2.79 -9.77 -3.08
N ARG A 8 2.54 -10.08 -1.80
CA ARG A 8 1.38 -9.55 -1.06
C ARG A 8 1.43 -8.04 -0.92
N PHE A 9 2.57 -7.51 -0.49
CA PHE A 9 2.80 -6.07 -0.34
C PHE A 9 2.58 -5.34 -1.66
N THR A 10 3.24 -5.79 -2.73
CA THR A 10 3.14 -5.16 -4.05
C THR A 10 1.72 -5.26 -4.61
N SER A 11 1.02 -6.39 -4.43
CA SER A 11 -0.37 -6.52 -4.89
C SER A 11 -1.30 -5.52 -4.19
N ILE A 12 -1.16 -5.35 -2.87
CA ILE A 12 -1.99 -4.41 -2.09
C ILE A 12 -1.66 -2.98 -2.50
N LEU A 13 -0.37 -2.66 -2.64
CA LEU A 13 0.10 -1.33 -3.05
C LEU A 13 -0.37 -0.96 -4.46
N VAL A 14 -0.29 -1.89 -5.42
CA VAL A 14 -0.77 -1.67 -6.79
C VAL A 14 -2.28 -1.48 -6.83
N SER A 15 -3.06 -2.30 -6.09
CA SER A 15 -4.50 -2.09 -5.99
C SER A 15 -4.87 -0.73 -5.38
N LEU A 16 -4.16 -0.29 -4.32
CA LEU A 16 -4.37 1.03 -3.73
C LEU A 16 -4.03 2.15 -4.73
N LEU A 17 -2.93 2.03 -5.47
CA LEU A 17 -2.52 3.02 -6.46
C LEU A 17 -3.55 3.17 -7.59
N ILE A 18 -4.07 2.05 -8.10
CA ILE A 18 -5.10 2.07 -9.15
C ILE A 18 -6.37 2.72 -8.62
N LEU A 19 -6.81 2.36 -7.42
CA LEU A 19 -8.00 2.95 -6.81
C LEU A 19 -7.83 4.46 -6.57
N ALA A 20 -6.67 4.88 -6.04
CA ALA A 20 -6.35 6.28 -5.82
C ALA A 20 -6.29 7.07 -7.13
N ALA A 21 -5.70 6.50 -8.19
CA ALA A 21 -5.65 7.11 -9.51
C ALA A 21 -7.05 7.29 -10.11
N LEU A 22 -7.91 6.28 -10.01
CA LEU A 22 -9.31 6.36 -10.47
C LEU A 22 -10.06 7.45 -9.70
N VAL A 23 -9.99 7.43 -8.38
CA VAL A 23 -10.61 8.46 -7.52
C VAL A 23 -10.13 9.84 -7.91
N ASN A 24 -8.82 10.03 -8.07
CA ASN A 24 -8.25 11.33 -8.41
C ASN A 24 -8.64 11.81 -9.82
N GLN A 25 -8.76 10.89 -10.78
CA GLN A 25 -9.15 11.20 -12.15
C GLN A 25 -10.63 11.52 -12.31
N PHE A 26 -11.52 10.89 -11.53
CA PHE A 26 -12.97 11.10 -11.65
C PHE A 26 -13.53 12.18 -10.71
N LEU A 27 -12.94 12.38 -9.53
CA LEU A 27 -13.49 13.26 -8.49
C LEU A 27 -12.80 14.62 -8.39
N PHE A 28 -11.58 14.77 -8.92
CA PHE A 28 -10.77 15.97 -8.72
C PHE A 28 -10.41 16.65 -10.05
N SER A 29 -10.35 17.99 -10.02
CA SER A 29 -9.88 18.80 -11.15
C SER A 29 -8.36 18.74 -11.25
N SER A 30 -7.82 18.85 -12.47
CA SER A 30 -6.38 18.82 -12.75
C SER A 30 -5.55 19.82 -11.92
N GLN A 31 -6.16 20.87 -11.39
CA GLN A 31 -5.48 21.87 -10.54
C GLN A 31 -5.15 21.35 -9.14
N VAL A 32 -5.95 20.42 -8.60
CA VAL A 32 -5.80 19.88 -7.24
C VAL A 32 -5.30 18.43 -7.23
N THR A 33 -5.22 17.77 -8.39
CA THR A 33 -4.73 16.40 -8.54
C THR A 33 -3.36 16.19 -7.90
N ILE A 34 -2.43 17.14 -8.05
CA ILE A 34 -1.07 17.06 -7.48
C ILE A 34 -1.10 17.14 -5.96
N ASP A 35 -1.85 18.09 -5.40
CA ASP A 35 -1.98 18.26 -3.95
C ASP A 35 -2.61 17.02 -3.29
N VAL A 36 -3.62 16.43 -3.94
CA VAL A 36 -4.26 15.19 -3.50
C VAL A 36 -3.27 14.03 -3.52
N TRP A 37 -2.45 13.89 -4.56
CA TRP A 37 -1.40 12.86 -4.62
C TRP A 37 -0.37 13.02 -3.50
N ILE A 38 0.08 14.25 -3.22
CA ILE A 38 1.05 14.53 -2.17
C ILE A 38 0.47 14.17 -0.79
N LEU A 39 -0.79 14.55 -0.52
CA LEU A 39 -1.45 14.26 0.76
C LEU A 39 -1.74 12.76 0.93
N SER A 40 -2.06 12.05 -0.15
CA SER A 40 -2.39 10.63 -0.12
C SER A 40 -1.16 9.72 -0.14
N PHE A 41 0.00 10.20 -0.60
CA PHE A 41 1.24 9.43 -0.69
C PHE A 41 1.65 8.73 0.63
N PRO A 42 1.64 9.38 1.81
CA PRO A 42 1.96 8.73 3.08
C PRO A 42 0.97 7.61 3.43
N ILE A 43 -0.30 7.75 3.04
CA ILE A 43 -1.36 6.77 3.31
C ILE A 43 -1.19 5.57 2.37
N ILE A 44 -0.95 5.81 1.08
CA ILE A 44 -0.76 4.77 0.05
C ILE A 44 0.45 3.89 0.38
N VAL A 45 1.50 4.47 0.96
CA VAL A 45 2.70 3.73 1.38
C VAL A 45 2.53 3.13 2.78
N GLY A 46 1.88 3.86 3.69
CA GLY A 46 1.65 3.42 5.07
C GLY A 46 0.74 2.20 5.17
N VAL A 47 -0.38 2.16 4.43
CA VAL A 47 -1.36 1.06 4.50
C VAL A 47 -0.73 -0.31 4.16
N PRO A 48 0.01 -0.48 3.05
CA PRO A 48 0.74 -1.71 2.76
C PRO A 48 1.78 -2.05 3.83
N ILE A 49 2.49 -1.06 4.40
CA ILE A 49 3.47 -1.29 5.46
C ILE A 49 2.79 -1.83 6.73
N PHE A 50 1.69 -1.21 7.17
CA PHE A 50 0.91 -1.68 8.31
C PHE A 50 0.31 -3.07 8.05
N ALA A 51 -0.24 -3.30 6.85
CA ALA A 51 -0.75 -4.61 6.45
C ALA A 51 0.36 -5.67 6.48
N SER A 52 1.58 -5.31 6.05
CA SER A 52 2.76 -6.17 6.12
C SER A 52 3.20 -6.47 7.55
N ILE A 53 3.15 -5.49 8.46
CA ILE A 53 3.49 -5.68 9.87
C ILE A 53 2.44 -6.56 10.57
N ILE A 54 1.15 -6.32 10.32
CA ILE A 54 0.06 -7.13 10.89
C ILE A 54 0.07 -8.55 10.32
N SER A 55 0.37 -8.69 9.02
CA SER A 55 0.50 -9.99 8.36
C SER A 55 1.81 -10.71 8.67
N ALA A 56 2.76 -10.09 9.38
CA ALA A 56 3.89 -10.78 9.96
C ALA A 56 3.40 -11.63 11.14
N THR A 57 2.70 -12.72 10.81
CA THR A 57 2.30 -13.74 11.76
C THR A 57 3.55 -14.46 12.27
N ASP A 58 3.53 -14.83 13.55
CA ASP A 58 4.59 -15.53 14.31
C ASP A 58 5.15 -16.81 13.66
N ASN A 59 4.60 -17.25 12.53
CA ASN A 59 5.04 -18.42 11.78
C ASN A 59 6.44 -18.26 11.14
N GLU A 60 6.99 -17.04 11.08
CA GLU A 60 8.40 -16.79 10.73
C GLU A 60 9.31 -16.65 11.98
N LEU A 61 8.74 -16.45 13.18
CA LEU A 61 9.46 -16.36 14.45
C LEU A 61 9.60 -17.72 15.16
N ASN A 62 8.72 -18.68 14.85
CA ASN A 62 8.69 -20.01 15.47
C ASN A 62 9.53 -21.07 14.73
N GLN A 63 10.36 -20.70 13.75
CA GLN A 63 11.32 -21.63 13.13
C GLN A 63 12.70 -21.63 13.82
N SER A 64 12.83 -20.95 14.97
CA SER A 64 14.06 -20.89 15.78
C SER A 64 13.95 -21.71 17.08
N HIS A 65 13.21 -22.83 17.08
CA HIS A 65 13.21 -23.75 18.21
C HIS A 65 13.20 -25.22 17.77
#